data_AF-A0A3N9P3W3-F1
#
_entry.id   AF-A0A3N9P3W3-F1
#
_cell.length_a   1.000
_cell.length_b   1.000
_cell.length_c   1.000
_cell.angle_alpha   90.00
_cell.angle_beta   90.00
_cell.angle_gamma   90.00
#
_symmetry.space_group_name_H-M   'P 1'
#
loop_
_entity.id
_entity.type
_entity.pdbx_description
1 polymer ?
#
loop_
_entity_poly.entity_id
_entity_poly.type
_entity_poly.pdbx_seq_one_letter_code
_entity_poly.pdbx_strand_id
1 'polypeptide(L)'
;MNQKRRLNWGGLIGHIPYRSVRTFASLDTVNVNGQQVIGTRYDVVFQRIFVQRAWSRLEFPLSQNRRLEFNTGYTRIAFSQERETFVSIGGFIVDRRKEDLGGPPALNLFQSSAAYVGDYSFFGFTSPVNGRRYRFEVQPTFGSLRYMTFLADYRHYFFANPVTFALRLYHEARYLKDAEDNRLSPMFLGYETLVRGYSIGSIDAAECTDPENPDRCPVYDRLIGSRIGIFNAEIRLPLFGTQQFGLINFPYLPTELAAFFDGGVAWTQDEQPEITWKERSNKRIPVFSTGLAARVNLLGYIVGQVYYAIPFQRPEKDGLFGFVFAAGW
;
A
#
# COMPACT_ATOMS: atom_id res chain seq x y z
N MET A 1 -27.03 34.41 3.51
CA MET A 1 -26.54 33.34 2.61
C MET A 1 -26.09 32.15 3.47
N ASN A 2 -26.86 31.06 3.51
CA ASN A 2 -26.64 29.98 4.49
C ASN A 2 -25.45 29.08 4.08
N GLN A 3 -24.34 29.18 4.82
CA GLN A 3 -23.12 28.37 4.62
C GLN A 3 -23.15 27.04 5.41
N LYS A 4 -24.21 26.73 6.17
CA LYS A 4 -24.23 25.58 7.10
C LYS A 4 -24.59 24.23 6.48
N ARG A 5 -25.18 24.17 5.28
CA ARG A 5 -25.72 22.93 4.68
C ARG A 5 -25.69 22.94 3.15
N ARG A 6 -24.50 22.97 2.55
CA ARG A 6 -24.36 22.79 1.10
C ARG A 6 -23.95 21.34 0.82
N LEU A 7 -24.75 20.66 0.01
CA LEU A 7 -24.37 19.37 -0.56
C LEU A 7 -23.23 19.62 -1.55
N ASN A 8 -22.05 19.09 -1.25
CA ASN A 8 -20.93 19.08 -2.18
C ASN A 8 -21.04 17.82 -3.03
N TRP A 9 -20.74 17.92 -4.32
CA TRP A 9 -20.78 16.79 -5.22
C TRP A 9 -19.60 16.82 -6.19
N GLY A 10 -19.24 15.66 -6.71
CA GLY A 10 -18.18 15.51 -7.69
C GLY A 10 -18.29 14.19 -8.43
N GLY A 11 -17.53 14.08 -9.51
CA GLY A 11 -17.47 12.86 -10.32
C GLY A 11 -16.05 12.58 -10.79
N LEU A 12 -15.78 11.30 -11.06
CA LEU A 12 -14.51 10.84 -11.60
C LEU A 12 -14.79 9.80 -12.68
N ILE A 13 -14.17 9.99 -13.85
CA ILE A 13 -14.07 8.97 -14.89
C ILE A 13 -12.59 8.76 -15.16
N GLY A 14 -12.15 7.51 -15.25
CA GLY A 14 -10.75 7.20 -15.45
C GLY A 14 -10.52 5.88 -16.15
N HIS A 15 -9.39 5.80 -16.85
CA HIS A 15 -8.84 4.60 -17.43
C HIS A 15 -7.36 4.50 -17.02
N ILE A 16 -7.03 3.46 -16.26
CA ILE A 16 -5.67 3.26 -15.74
C ILE A 16 -5.16 1.89 -16.22
N PRO A 17 -4.17 1.86 -17.12
CA PRO A 17 -3.52 0.63 -17.53
C PRO A 17 -2.35 0.31 -16.59
N TYR A 18 -2.30 -0.92 -16.09
CA TYR A 18 -1.15 -1.50 -15.40
C TYR A 18 -0.54 -2.58 -16.26
N ARG A 19 0.79 -2.65 -16.30
CA ARG A 19 1.54 -3.72 -16.97
C ARG A 19 2.54 -4.32 -15.99
N SER A 20 2.58 -5.63 -15.93
CA SER A 20 3.64 -6.39 -15.28
C SER A 20 4.28 -7.36 -16.26
N VAL A 21 5.53 -7.74 -15.98
CA VAL A 21 6.34 -8.62 -16.81
C VAL A 21 6.95 -9.70 -15.93
N ARG A 22 6.89 -10.95 -16.37
CA ARG A 22 7.63 -12.07 -15.77
C ARG A 22 8.44 -12.75 -16.84
N THR A 23 9.71 -13.04 -16.55
CA THR A 23 10.61 -13.71 -17.48
C THR A 23 11.05 -15.02 -16.88
N PHE A 24 10.93 -16.09 -17.66
CA PHE A 24 11.44 -17.42 -17.34
C PHE A 24 12.53 -17.78 -18.34
N ALA A 25 13.57 -18.47 -17.87
CA ALA A 25 14.63 -18.98 -18.73
C ALA A 25 14.73 -20.49 -18.56
N SER A 26 14.88 -21.21 -19.67
CA SER A 26 15.06 -22.66 -19.69
C SER A 26 16.00 -23.04 -20.84
N LEU A 27 16.57 -24.23 -20.80
CA LEU A 27 17.28 -24.79 -21.95
C LEU A 27 16.27 -25.42 -22.90
N ASP A 28 16.45 -25.18 -24.20
CA ASP A 28 15.60 -25.76 -25.24
C ASP A 28 16.48 -26.30 -26.38
N THR A 29 15.99 -27.35 -27.06
CA THR A 29 16.70 -27.95 -28.19
C THR A 29 16.04 -27.50 -29.47
N VAL A 30 16.72 -26.65 -30.23
CA VAL A 30 16.21 -26.10 -31.48
C VAL A 30 16.98 -26.65 -32.66
N ASN A 31 16.27 -26.89 -33.76
CA ASN A 31 16.87 -27.33 -35.00
C ASN A 31 17.31 -26.11 -35.82
N VAL A 32 18.62 -25.95 -35.99
CA VAL A 32 19.22 -24.93 -36.86
C VAL A 32 19.90 -25.64 -38.01
N ASN A 33 19.41 -25.44 -39.23
CA ASN A 33 19.97 -26.03 -40.46
C ASN A 33 20.09 -27.57 -40.44
N GLY A 34 19.17 -28.29 -39.77
CA GLY A 34 19.17 -29.74 -39.69
C GLY A 34 19.97 -30.32 -38.51
N GLN A 35 20.67 -29.48 -37.73
CA GLN A 35 21.38 -29.89 -36.52
C GLN A 35 20.63 -29.45 -35.26
N GLN A 36 20.50 -30.36 -34.30
CA GLN A 36 19.96 -30.03 -32.98
C GLN A 36 21.02 -29.31 -32.16
N VAL A 37 20.72 -28.07 -31.77
CA VAL A 37 21.60 -27.24 -30.94
C VAL A 37 20.84 -26.85 -29.68
N ILE A 38 21.53 -26.90 -28.54
CA ILE A 38 20.99 -26.44 -27.27
C ILE A 38 21.08 -24.91 -27.24
N GLY A 39 19.94 -24.26 -27.12
CA GLY A 39 19.81 -22.81 -26.93
C GLY A 39 19.17 -22.48 -25.59
N THR A 40 19.28 -21.22 -25.17
CA THR A 40 18.54 -20.71 -24.02
C THR A 40 17.21 -20.14 -24.52
N ARG A 41 16.11 -20.74 -24.07
CA ARG A 41 14.76 -20.25 -24.29
C ARG A 41 14.37 -19.29 -23.19
N TYR A 42 13.86 -18.12 -23.59
CA TYR A 42 13.26 -17.14 -22.71
C TYR A 42 11.77 -17.05 -22.99
N ASP A 43 10.96 -17.22 -21.95
CA ASP A 43 9.51 -16.97 -22.00
C ASP A 43 9.21 -15.68 -21.20
N VAL A 44 8.86 -14.62 -21.92
CA VAL A 44 8.47 -13.33 -21.34
C VAL A 44 6.95 -13.21 -21.34
N VAL A 45 6.35 -13.27 -20.17
CA VAL A 45 4.91 -13.14 -19.97
C VAL A 45 4.59 -11.68 -19.60
N PHE A 46 3.87 -11.01 -20.48
CA PHE A 46 3.30 -9.69 -20.26
C PHE A 46 1.87 -9.82 -19.75
N GLN A 47 1.60 -9.29 -18.55
CA GLN A 47 0.24 -9.18 -18.03
C GLN A 47 -0.17 -7.70 -18.02
N ARG A 48 -1.36 -7.42 -18.57
CA ARG A 48 -1.97 -6.09 -18.62
C ARG A 48 -3.29 -6.12 -17.87
N ILE A 49 -3.49 -5.15 -16.99
CA ILE A 49 -4.75 -4.93 -16.27
C ILE A 49 -5.26 -3.55 -16.65
N PHE A 50 -6.48 -3.48 -17.16
CA PHE A 50 -7.13 -2.23 -17.51
C PHE A 50 -8.23 -1.94 -16.50
N VAL A 51 -8.05 -0.87 -15.74
CA VAL A 51 -9.02 -0.44 -14.72
C VAL A 51 -9.77 0.78 -15.23
N GLN A 52 -11.05 0.59 -15.54
CA GLN A 52 -11.95 1.65 -15.97
C GLN A 52 -12.91 1.95 -14.83
N ARG A 53 -13.07 3.23 -14.50
CA ARG A 53 -13.85 3.66 -13.34
C ARG A 53 -14.74 4.83 -13.71
N ALA A 54 -15.98 4.79 -13.23
CA ALA A 54 -16.91 5.91 -13.26
C ALA A 54 -17.54 6.02 -11.87
N TRP A 55 -17.31 7.13 -11.17
CA TRP A 55 -17.72 7.34 -9.79
C TRP A 55 -18.39 8.70 -9.62
N SER A 56 -19.31 8.75 -8.68
CA SER A 56 -19.89 9.97 -8.14
C SER A 56 -19.65 10.02 -6.64
N ARG A 57 -19.45 11.23 -6.13
CA ARG A 57 -19.27 11.53 -4.71
C ARG A 57 -20.27 12.59 -4.30
N LEU A 58 -20.91 12.36 -3.16
CA LEU A 58 -21.77 13.28 -2.46
C LEU A 58 -21.20 13.48 -1.05
N GLU A 59 -21.14 14.72 -0.60
CA GLU A 59 -20.62 15.06 0.71
C GLU A 59 -21.60 16.03 1.40
N PHE A 60 -22.07 15.61 2.57
CA PHE A 60 -23.03 16.33 3.38
C PHE A 60 -22.36 16.81 4.69
N PRO A 61 -22.06 18.11 4.84
CA PRO A 61 -21.46 18.65 6.05
C PRO A 61 -22.48 18.64 7.20
N LEU A 62 -22.12 17.99 8.31
CA LEU A 62 -22.90 17.98 9.56
C LEU A 62 -22.49 19.15 10.47
N SER A 63 -21.19 19.45 10.51
CA SER A 63 -20.58 20.61 11.19
C SER A 63 -19.32 21.05 10.45
N GLN A 64 -18.63 22.08 10.94
CA GLN A 64 -17.37 22.56 10.34
C GLN A 64 -16.28 21.48 10.24
N ASN A 65 -16.34 20.49 11.12
CA ASN A 65 -15.34 19.43 11.28
C ASN A 65 -15.90 18.01 11.09
N ARG A 66 -17.17 17.84 10.69
CA ARG A 66 -17.80 16.52 10.51
C ARG A 66 -18.68 16.50 9.27
N ARG A 67 -18.63 15.40 8.55
CA ARG A 67 -19.41 15.19 7.33
C ARG A 67 -19.77 13.73 7.12
N LEU A 68 -20.85 13.52 6.37
CA LEU A 68 -21.17 12.24 5.77
C LEU A 68 -20.76 12.27 4.30
N GLU A 69 -20.10 11.23 3.84
CA GLU A 69 -19.78 11.04 2.43
C GLU A 69 -20.53 9.83 1.91
N PHE A 70 -21.08 9.95 0.71
CA PHE A 70 -21.67 8.85 -0.03
C PHE A 70 -21.00 8.78 -1.40
N ASN A 71 -20.49 7.61 -1.77
CA ASN A 71 -19.92 7.37 -3.07
C ASN A 71 -20.69 6.26 -3.77
N THR A 72 -20.87 6.36 -5.08
CA THR A 72 -21.37 5.24 -5.87
C THR A 72 -20.69 5.25 -7.23
N GLY A 73 -20.40 4.06 -7.74
CA GLY A 73 -19.65 3.95 -8.97
C GLY A 73 -19.60 2.54 -9.55
N TYR A 74 -19.02 2.49 -10.73
CA TYR A 74 -18.79 1.30 -11.52
C TYR A 74 -17.30 1.18 -11.84
N THR A 75 -16.74 0.01 -11.58
CA THR A 75 -15.36 -0.33 -11.89
C THR A 75 -15.33 -1.58 -12.76
N ARG A 76 -14.72 -1.47 -13.95
CA ARG A 76 -14.39 -2.62 -14.80
C ARG A 76 -12.91 -2.92 -14.72
N ILE A 77 -12.56 -4.17 -14.41
CA ILE A 77 -11.18 -4.66 -14.39
C ILE A 77 -11.05 -5.72 -15.48
N ALA A 78 -10.35 -5.40 -16.57
CA ALA A 78 -10.10 -6.31 -17.67
C ALA A 78 -8.65 -6.78 -17.67
N PHE A 79 -8.43 -8.01 -18.13
CA PHE A 79 -7.14 -8.69 -18.10
C PHE A 79 -6.73 -9.10 -19.52
N SER A 80 -5.44 -9.01 -19.81
CA SER A 80 -4.82 -9.53 -21.03
C SER A 80 -3.44 -10.06 -20.68
N GLN A 81 -3.12 -11.25 -21.16
CA GLN A 81 -1.84 -11.92 -20.99
C GLN A 81 -1.29 -12.31 -22.35
N GLU A 82 -0.01 -12.07 -22.55
CA GLU A 82 0.69 -12.30 -23.80
C GLU A 82 2.05 -12.89 -23.47
N ARG A 83 2.45 -13.94 -24.18
CA ARG A 83 3.77 -14.56 -24.03
C ARG A 83 4.60 -14.31 -25.29
N GLU A 84 5.77 -13.76 -25.09
CA GLU A 84 6.82 -13.70 -26.11
C GLU A 84 7.89 -14.73 -25.74
N THR A 85 8.04 -15.74 -26.58
CA THR A 85 9.07 -16.77 -26.46
C THR A 85 10.18 -16.45 -27.46
N PHE A 86 11.43 -16.43 -27.02
CA PHE A 86 12.57 -16.37 -27.95
C PHE A 86 13.69 -17.30 -27.52
N VAL A 87 14.34 -17.91 -28.50
CA VAL A 87 15.47 -18.83 -28.29
C VAL A 87 16.75 -18.14 -28.71
N SER A 88 17.73 -18.13 -27.82
CA SER A 88 19.05 -17.54 -28.04
C SER A 88 20.12 -18.62 -28.11
N ILE A 89 20.95 -18.59 -29.16
CA ILE A 89 22.14 -19.43 -29.31
C ILE A 89 23.34 -18.50 -29.50
N GLY A 90 24.36 -18.64 -28.65
CA GLY A 90 25.57 -17.82 -28.75
C GLY A 90 25.32 -16.30 -28.65
N GLY A 91 24.23 -15.89 -27.99
CA GLY A 91 23.83 -14.48 -27.87
C GLY A 91 22.94 -13.96 -29.00
N PHE A 92 22.65 -14.76 -30.03
CA PHE A 92 21.77 -14.39 -31.14
C PHE A 92 20.39 -15.03 -30.99
N ILE A 93 19.34 -14.24 -31.19
CA ILE A 93 17.97 -14.74 -31.23
C ILE A 93 17.76 -15.48 -32.56
N VAL A 94 17.53 -16.79 -32.49
CA VAL A 94 17.34 -17.66 -33.66
C VAL A 94 15.87 -17.99 -33.92
N ASP A 95 15.03 -17.90 -32.89
CA ASP A 95 13.59 -18.06 -33.00
C ASP A 95 12.90 -17.05 -32.08
N ARG A 96 11.76 -16.53 -32.54
CA ARG A 96 10.91 -15.64 -31.76
C ARG A 96 9.45 -15.89 -32.13
N ARG A 97 8.66 -16.23 -31.13
CA ARG A 97 7.22 -16.45 -31.23
C ARG A 97 6.49 -15.56 -30.24
N LYS A 98 5.34 -15.07 -30.69
CA LYS A 98 4.40 -14.34 -29.85
C LYS A 98 3.08 -15.08 -29.80
N GLU A 99 2.50 -15.19 -28.61
CA GLU A 99 1.26 -15.90 -28.35
C GLU A 99 0.37 -15.07 -27.42
N ASP A 100 -0.91 -14.94 -27.76
CA ASP A 100 -1.92 -14.40 -26.87
C ASP A 100 -2.41 -15.51 -25.95
N LEU A 101 -2.22 -15.35 -24.65
CA LEU A 101 -2.68 -16.30 -23.64
C LEU A 101 -4.11 -15.99 -23.19
N GLY A 102 -4.72 -14.92 -23.71
CA GLY A 102 -6.01 -14.41 -23.28
C GLY A 102 -5.94 -13.83 -21.88
N GLY A 103 -7.01 -13.94 -21.12
CA GLY A 103 -7.04 -13.50 -19.72
C GLY A 103 -8.29 -14.00 -19.03
N PRO A 104 -8.32 -14.01 -17.69
CA PRO A 104 -9.54 -14.33 -16.98
C PRO A 104 -10.67 -13.34 -17.36
N PRO A 105 -11.94 -13.74 -17.22
CA PRO A 105 -13.06 -12.87 -17.49
C PRO A 105 -12.98 -11.56 -16.70
N ALA A 106 -13.30 -10.45 -17.38
CA ALA A 106 -13.30 -9.13 -16.78
C ALA A 106 -14.28 -9.05 -15.60
N LEU A 107 -13.88 -8.32 -14.56
CA LEU A 107 -14.74 -8.00 -13.43
C LEU A 107 -15.55 -6.75 -13.73
N ASN A 108 -16.85 -6.79 -13.52
CA ASN A 108 -17.75 -5.65 -13.58
C ASN A 108 -18.31 -5.44 -12.17
N LEU A 109 -17.82 -4.42 -11.48
CA LEU A 109 -18.05 -4.18 -10.07
C LEU A 109 -18.86 -2.90 -9.91
N PHE A 110 -20.02 -3.02 -9.30
CA PHE A 110 -20.80 -1.90 -8.82
C PHE A 110 -20.50 -1.72 -7.34
N GLN A 111 -20.17 -0.49 -6.96
CA GLN A 111 -19.67 -0.17 -5.63
C GLN A 111 -20.47 1.01 -5.10
N SER A 112 -20.84 0.95 -3.84
CA SER A 112 -21.45 2.07 -3.13
C SER A 112 -20.88 2.14 -1.74
N SER A 113 -20.56 3.32 -1.24
CA SER A 113 -19.98 3.50 0.09
C SER A 113 -20.65 4.63 0.85
N ALA A 114 -20.70 4.46 2.17
CA ALA A 114 -21.08 5.50 3.10
C ALA A 114 -19.94 5.67 4.12
N ALA A 115 -19.51 6.90 4.33
CA ALA A 115 -18.45 7.21 5.29
C ALA A 115 -18.86 8.33 6.24
N TYR A 116 -18.50 8.16 7.51
CA TYR A 116 -18.55 9.22 8.52
C TYR A 116 -17.13 9.72 8.76
N VAL A 117 -16.92 11.01 8.49
CA VAL A 117 -15.59 11.61 8.52
C VAL A 117 -15.58 12.80 9.47
N GLY A 118 -14.56 12.83 10.34
CA GLY A 118 -14.30 13.95 11.24
C GLY A 118 -12.85 14.41 11.13
N ASP A 119 -12.65 15.72 11.04
CA ASP A 119 -11.32 16.33 11.06
C ASP A 119 -11.37 17.65 11.84
N TYR A 120 -10.77 17.65 13.02
CA TYR A 120 -10.53 18.85 13.83
C TYR A 120 -9.07 18.87 14.28
N SER A 121 -8.19 18.43 13.38
CA SER A 121 -6.77 18.50 13.58
C SER A 121 -6.23 19.88 13.24
N PHE A 122 -5.23 20.32 13.99
CA PHE A 122 -4.51 21.57 13.76
C PHE A 122 -3.15 21.23 13.18
N PHE A 123 -2.83 21.82 12.03
CA PHE A 123 -1.57 21.60 11.34
C PHE A 123 -0.48 22.51 11.89
N GLY A 124 0.70 21.92 12.13
CA GLY A 124 1.96 22.65 12.23
C GLY A 124 2.57 22.87 10.84
N PHE A 125 3.90 22.92 10.76
CA PHE A 125 4.57 23.16 9.48
C PHE A 125 4.58 21.95 8.54
N THR A 126 4.68 20.74 9.08
CA THR A 126 4.90 19.49 8.31
C THR A 126 3.82 18.45 8.54
N SER A 127 3.12 18.50 9.68
CA SER A 127 2.12 17.51 10.07
C SER A 127 1.11 18.08 11.07
N PRO A 128 -0.02 17.38 11.31
CA PRO A 128 -0.91 17.71 12.43
C PRO A 128 -0.21 17.59 13.79
N VAL A 129 -0.45 18.58 14.65
CA VAL A 129 0.19 18.71 15.97
C VAL A 129 -0.79 18.49 17.11
N ASN A 130 -2.07 18.80 16.92
CA ASN A 130 -3.10 18.62 17.94
C ASN A 130 -4.44 18.25 17.31
N GLY A 131 -5.33 17.62 18.09
CA GLY A 131 -6.68 17.25 17.67
C GLY A 131 -6.78 15.80 17.19
N ARG A 132 -7.84 15.50 16.43
CA ARG A 132 -8.13 14.13 15.95
C ARG A 132 -8.69 14.14 14.55
N ARG A 133 -8.49 13.02 13.86
CA ARG A 133 -9.02 12.73 12.54
C ARG A 133 -9.59 11.32 12.55
N TYR A 134 -10.72 11.10 11.91
CA TYR A 134 -11.25 9.77 11.75
C TYR A 134 -12.08 9.61 10.48
N ARG A 135 -12.05 8.41 9.93
CA ARG A 135 -12.90 7.95 8.84
C ARG A 135 -13.38 6.55 9.15
N PHE A 136 -14.70 6.37 9.17
CA PHE A 136 -15.33 5.06 9.20
C PHE A 136 -16.15 4.89 7.93
N GLU A 137 -15.89 3.85 7.16
CA GLU A 137 -16.52 3.64 5.86
C GLU A 137 -16.91 2.17 5.68
N VAL A 138 -18.09 1.98 5.10
CA VAL A 138 -18.60 0.69 4.66
C VAL A 138 -18.89 0.78 3.16
N GLN A 139 -18.37 -0.18 2.40
CA GLN A 139 -18.53 -0.24 0.95
C GLN A 139 -18.92 -1.65 0.48
N PRO A 140 -20.22 -1.94 0.27
CA PRO A 140 -20.64 -3.10 -0.50
C PRO A 140 -20.16 -3.03 -1.96
N THR A 141 -19.78 -4.19 -2.49
CA THR A 141 -19.45 -4.42 -3.90
C THR A 141 -20.27 -5.59 -4.44
N PHE A 142 -20.84 -5.44 -5.64
CA PHE A 142 -21.68 -6.44 -6.30
C PHE A 142 -21.42 -6.46 -7.83
N GLY A 143 -21.97 -7.47 -8.52
CA GLY A 143 -21.74 -7.71 -9.95
C GLY A 143 -21.00 -9.02 -10.16
N SER A 144 -19.82 -8.96 -10.80
CA SER A 144 -18.97 -10.16 -11.00
C SER A 144 -18.46 -10.77 -9.69
N LEU A 145 -18.29 -9.95 -8.65
CA LEU A 145 -17.93 -10.38 -7.30
C LEU A 145 -18.90 -9.76 -6.30
N ARG A 146 -19.11 -10.44 -5.17
CA ARG A 146 -19.90 -9.98 -4.04
C ARG A 146 -19.07 -10.02 -2.76
N TYR A 147 -18.66 -8.83 -2.32
CA TYR A 147 -17.94 -8.65 -1.06
C TYR A 147 -18.25 -7.29 -0.45
N MET A 148 -17.83 -7.07 0.79
CA MET A 148 -17.98 -5.81 1.50
C MET A 148 -16.63 -5.36 2.05
N THR A 149 -16.26 -4.11 1.79
CA THR A 149 -15.07 -3.48 2.39
C THR A 149 -15.47 -2.67 3.61
N PHE A 150 -14.73 -2.81 4.69
CA PHE A 150 -14.80 -1.97 5.87
C PHE A 150 -13.48 -1.22 6.03
N LEU A 151 -13.56 0.06 6.38
CA LEU A 151 -12.41 0.91 6.69
C LEU A 151 -12.65 1.67 7.99
N ALA A 152 -11.67 1.65 8.88
CA ALA A 152 -11.59 2.50 10.06
C ALA A 152 -10.17 3.09 10.14
N ASP A 153 -10.04 4.40 9.95
CA ASP A 153 -8.79 5.15 10.22
C ASP A 153 -9.09 6.13 11.35
N TYR A 154 -8.36 6.04 12.46
CA TYR A 154 -8.44 6.96 13.59
C TYR A 154 -7.05 7.47 13.95
N ARG A 155 -6.93 8.79 14.05
CA ARG A 155 -5.67 9.48 14.38
C ARG A 155 -5.90 10.45 15.52
N HIS A 156 -4.97 10.49 16.45
CA HIS A 156 -4.96 11.44 17.55
C HIS A 156 -3.58 12.08 17.68
N TYR A 157 -3.58 13.40 17.78
CA TYR A 157 -2.40 14.22 17.99
C TYR A 157 -2.56 14.96 19.31
N PHE A 158 -1.53 14.91 20.14
CA PHE A 158 -1.46 15.60 21.42
C PHE A 158 -0.17 16.41 21.48
N PHE A 159 -0.32 17.73 21.47
CA PHE A 159 0.80 18.65 21.55
C PHE A 159 1.19 18.92 23.00
N ALA A 160 2.44 18.62 23.34
CA ALA A 160 3.06 18.92 24.62
C ALA A 160 4.42 19.60 24.36
N ASN A 161 4.40 20.93 24.29
CA ASN A 161 5.54 21.75 23.87
C ASN A 161 6.90 21.26 24.46
N PRO A 162 7.94 21.01 23.63
CA PRO A 162 8.00 21.21 22.17
C PRO A 162 7.60 20.00 21.33
N VAL A 163 7.15 18.91 21.93
CA VAL A 163 6.88 17.65 21.23
C VAL A 163 5.40 17.44 20.90
N THR A 164 5.14 16.64 19.87
CA THR A 164 3.81 16.10 19.57
C THR A 164 3.84 14.60 19.70
N PHE A 165 2.87 14.03 20.42
CA PHE A 165 2.57 12.61 20.38
C PHE A 165 1.50 12.36 19.32
N ALA A 166 1.77 11.47 18.38
CA ALA A 166 0.82 11.09 17.34
C ALA A 166 0.54 9.58 17.39
N LEU A 167 -0.74 9.24 17.35
CA LEU A 167 -1.22 7.87 17.34
C LEU A 167 -2.10 7.65 16.10
N ARG A 168 -1.96 6.50 15.45
CA ARG A 168 -2.85 6.03 14.38
C ARG A 168 -3.26 4.59 14.63
N LEU A 169 -4.56 4.34 14.50
CA LEU A 169 -5.16 3.02 14.41
C LEU A 169 -5.84 2.93 13.04
N TYR A 170 -5.50 1.90 12.27
CA TYR A 170 -6.05 1.71 10.93
C TYR A 170 -6.46 0.25 10.73
N HIS A 171 -7.65 0.03 10.21
CA HIS A 171 -8.16 -1.28 9.82
C HIS A 171 -8.83 -1.17 8.47
N GLU A 172 -8.43 -2.01 7.53
CA GLU A 172 -9.08 -2.15 6.23
C GLU A 172 -9.27 -3.64 5.94
N ALA A 173 -10.48 -4.03 5.54
CA ALA A 173 -10.78 -5.44 5.36
C ALA A 173 -11.88 -5.68 4.34
N ARG A 174 -11.70 -6.72 3.51
CA ARG A 174 -12.75 -7.30 2.67
C ARG A 174 -13.38 -8.51 3.36
N TYR A 175 -14.69 -8.57 3.34
CA TYR A 175 -15.48 -9.66 3.93
C TYR A 175 -16.50 -10.20 2.92
N LEU A 176 -17.14 -11.32 3.27
CA LEU A 176 -18.11 -12.08 2.49
C LEU A 176 -17.45 -12.92 1.37
N LYS A 177 -18.31 -13.53 0.55
CA LYS A 177 -18.02 -14.65 -0.35
C LYS A 177 -16.78 -14.46 -1.23
N ASP A 178 -16.69 -13.33 -1.92
CA ASP A 178 -15.69 -13.13 -2.98
C ASP A 178 -14.57 -12.15 -2.56
N ALA A 179 -14.34 -12.01 -1.24
CA ALA A 179 -13.37 -11.07 -0.67
C ALA A 179 -11.90 -11.36 -1.03
N GLU A 180 -11.61 -12.58 -1.45
CA GLU A 180 -10.26 -13.13 -1.66
C GLU A 180 -10.10 -13.70 -3.08
N ASP A 181 -10.97 -13.30 -4.02
CA ASP A 181 -10.86 -13.67 -5.43
C ASP A 181 -9.47 -13.27 -5.97
N ASN A 182 -8.80 -14.20 -6.66
CA ASN A 182 -7.44 -14.06 -7.14
C ASN A 182 -7.25 -12.94 -8.19
N ARG A 183 -8.35 -12.42 -8.76
CA ARG A 183 -8.33 -11.26 -9.67
C ARG A 183 -8.31 -9.92 -8.93
N LEU A 184 -8.51 -9.93 -7.61
CA LEU A 184 -8.39 -8.74 -6.77
C LEU A 184 -6.94 -8.56 -6.31
N SER A 185 -6.46 -7.31 -6.32
CA SER A 185 -5.20 -6.99 -5.65
C SER A 185 -5.32 -7.25 -4.15
N PRO A 186 -4.33 -7.88 -3.51
CA PRO A 186 -4.33 -8.03 -2.07
C PRO A 186 -3.95 -6.71 -1.39
N MET A 187 -4.26 -6.60 -0.10
CA MET A 187 -3.76 -5.54 0.76
C MET A 187 -2.33 -5.88 1.19
N PHE A 188 -1.50 -4.85 1.34
CA PHE A 188 -0.08 -5.01 1.67
C PHE A 188 0.32 -4.07 2.80
N LEU A 189 0.86 -4.62 3.90
CA LEU A 189 1.30 -3.82 5.06
C LEU A 189 2.58 -3.04 4.80
N GLY A 190 3.43 -3.55 3.91
CA GLY A 190 4.79 -3.05 3.71
C GLY A 190 4.88 -1.72 2.96
N TYR A 191 3.75 -1.08 2.64
CA TYR A 191 3.76 0.30 2.18
C TYR A 191 4.33 1.19 3.29
N GLU A 192 5.22 2.11 2.91
CA GLU A 192 5.95 3.00 3.83
C GLU A 192 5.02 3.95 4.60
N THR A 193 3.80 4.15 4.10
CA THR A 193 2.73 4.92 4.76
C THR A 193 1.91 4.10 5.77
N LEU A 194 2.19 2.80 5.92
CA LEU A 194 1.53 1.87 6.85
C LEU A 194 2.54 1.33 7.87
N VAL A 195 3.52 0.53 7.45
CA VAL A 195 4.58 0.00 8.31
C VAL A 195 5.94 0.21 7.66
N ARG A 196 6.77 1.09 8.23
CA ARG A 196 8.12 1.36 7.71
C ARG A 196 9.03 0.15 7.92
N GLY A 197 9.97 -0.05 7.01
CA GLY A 197 10.96 -1.15 7.09
C GLY A 197 10.50 -2.50 6.53
N TYR A 198 9.32 -2.57 5.90
CA TYR A 198 8.76 -3.79 5.30
C TYR A 198 8.43 -3.64 3.80
N SER A 199 9.04 -2.68 3.11
CA SER A 199 8.81 -2.49 1.69
C SER A 199 9.28 -3.70 0.87
N ILE A 200 8.51 -4.07 -0.15
CA ILE A 200 8.77 -5.27 -0.96
C ILE A 200 10.17 -5.27 -1.57
N GLY A 201 10.66 -4.10 -2.02
CA GLY A 201 11.99 -3.98 -2.63
C GLY A 201 13.15 -4.08 -1.65
N SER A 202 12.89 -4.12 -0.34
CA SER A 202 13.92 -4.26 0.68
C SER A 202 14.13 -5.69 1.16
N ILE A 203 13.26 -6.63 0.75
CA ILE A 203 13.31 -8.04 1.16
C ILE A 203 14.32 -8.79 0.30
N ASP A 204 15.35 -9.35 0.93
CA ASP A 204 16.38 -10.13 0.26
C ASP A 204 15.94 -11.59 0.12
N ALA A 205 16.45 -12.28 -0.90
CA ALA A 205 16.20 -13.72 -1.09
C ALA A 205 16.65 -14.57 0.12
N ALA A 206 17.69 -14.13 0.85
CA ALA A 206 18.17 -14.80 2.05
C ALA A 206 17.17 -14.74 3.23
N GLU A 207 16.23 -13.79 3.23
CA GLU A 207 15.17 -13.70 4.24
C GLU A 207 14.00 -14.65 3.93
N CYS A 208 13.88 -15.11 2.69
CA CYS A 208 12.86 -16.06 2.24
C CYS A 208 13.31 -17.50 2.54
N THR A 209 13.40 -17.84 3.83
CA THR A 209 13.77 -19.18 4.28
C THR A 209 12.57 -19.89 4.88
N ASP A 210 12.13 -20.98 4.25
CA ASP A 210 11.14 -21.91 4.78
C ASP A 210 11.69 -23.35 4.63
N PRO A 211 12.00 -24.05 5.74
CA PRO A 211 12.53 -25.41 5.71
C PRO A 211 11.59 -26.43 5.06
N GLU A 212 10.27 -26.16 5.06
CA GLU A 212 9.26 -27.08 4.54
C GLU A 212 8.96 -26.83 3.06
N ASN A 213 9.11 -25.59 2.59
CA ASN A 213 8.84 -25.23 1.21
C ASN A 213 9.77 -24.11 0.70
N PRO A 214 10.84 -24.44 -0.04
CA PRO A 214 11.79 -23.46 -0.59
C PRO A 214 11.18 -22.40 -1.52
N ASP A 215 9.97 -22.62 -2.05
CA ASP A 215 9.29 -21.66 -2.93
C ASP A 215 8.50 -20.59 -2.17
N ARG A 216 8.40 -20.69 -0.84
CA ARG A 216 7.69 -19.71 0.00
C ARG A 216 8.63 -18.64 0.53
N CYS A 217 8.07 -17.44 0.75
CA CYS A 217 8.76 -16.38 1.46
C CYS A 217 7.91 -15.94 2.67
N PRO A 218 8.05 -16.58 3.84
CA PRO A 218 7.20 -16.28 4.99
C PRO A 218 7.24 -14.82 5.46
N VAL A 219 8.38 -14.13 5.26
CA VAL A 219 8.55 -12.70 5.57
C VAL A 219 7.68 -11.83 4.67
N TYR A 220 7.52 -12.17 3.40
CA TYR A 220 6.67 -11.45 2.45
C TYR A 220 5.20 -11.88 2.55
N ASP A 221 4.95 -13.19 2.61
CA ASP A 221 3.61 -13.78 2.63
C ASP A 221 2.74 -13.20 3.77
N ARG A 222 3.35 -12.99 4.95
CA ARG A 222 2.66 -12.43 6.13
C ARG A 222 2.27 -10.96 5.99
N LEU A 223 2.84 -10.22 5.03
CA LEU A 223 2.53 -8.81 4.78
C LEU A 223 1.32 -8.63 3.87
N ILE A 224 0.85 -9.71 3.26
CA ILE A 224 -0.21 -9.72 2.26
C ILE A 224 -1.47 -10.35 2.84
N GLY A 225 -2.62 -9.73 2.63
CA GLY A 225 -3.90 -10.29 3.07
C GLY A 225 -5.09 -9.67 2.36
N SER A 226 -6.28 -10.12 2.74
CA SER A 226 -7.55 -9.47 2.39
C SER A 226 -8.01 -8.51 3.49
N ARG A 227 -7.31 -8.52 4.63
CA ARG A 227 -7.58 -7.74 5.84
C ARG A 227 -6.26 -7.32 6.45
N ILE A 228 -6.19 -6.06 6.89
CA ILE A 228 -5.02 -5.48 7.54
C ILE A 228 -5.43 -4.63 8.74
N GLY A 229 -4.62 -4.72 9.79
CA GLY A 229 -4.70 -3.87 10.97
C GLY A 229 -3.34 -3.23 11.21
N ILE A 230 -3.30 -1.94 11.54
CA ILE A 230 -2.08 -1.15 11.72
C ILE A 230 -2.20 -0.32 12.99
N PHE A 231 -1.06 -0.19 13.66
CA PHE A 231 -0.83 0.72 14.77
C PHE A 231 0.42 1.56 14.45
N ASN A 232 0.33 2.87 14.60
CA ASN A 232 1.52 3.74 14.55
C ASN A 232 1.53 4.66 15.76
N ALA A 233 2.68 4.77 16.41
CA ALA A 233 2.93 5.77 17.44
C ALA A 233 4.17 6.59 17.04
N GLU A 234 4.11 7.90 17.19
CA GLU A 234 5.25 8.79 16.92
C GLU A 234 5.40 9.86 18.00
N ILE A 235 6.65 10.20 18.30
CA ILE A 235 7.04 11.40 19.04
C ILE A 235 7.72 12.32 18.06
N ARG A 236 7.15 13.51 17.84
CA ARG A 236 7.56 14.46 16.81
C ARG A 236 8.10 15.73 17.44
N LEU A 237 9.22 16.20 16.92
CA LEU A 237 9.90 17.43 17.32
C LEU A 237 10.09 18.33 16.10
N PRO A 238 9.40 19.48 16.01
CA PRO A 238 9.68 20.49 15.01
C PRO A 238 11.07 21.10 15.26
N LEU A 239 12.07 20.65 14.51
CA LEU A 239 13.46 21.09 14.64
C LEU A 239 13.63 22.53 14.13
N PHE A 240 13.19 22.79 12.91
CA PHE A 240 13.24 24.10 12.26
C PHE A 240 11.84 24.65 12.09
N GLY A 241 11.62 25.88 12.54
CA GLY A 241 10.32 26.55 12.45
C GLY A 241 10.40 28.00 12.91
N THR A 242 9.29 28.55 13.41
CA THR A 242 9.25 29.87 14.06
C THR A 242 9.60 29.78 15.54
N GLN A 243 9.84 30.90 16.20
CA GLN A 243 10.11 30.95 17.66
C GLN A 243 9.01 30.32 18.51
N GLN A 244 7.76 30.27 18.03
CA GLN A 244 6.63 29.72 18.79
C GLN A 244 6.52 28.19 18.69
N PHE A 245 7.11 27.59 17.66
CA PHE A 245 6.81 26.19 17.31
C PHE A 245 8.01 25.38 16.84
N GLY A 246 9.16 25.98 16.54
CA GLY A 246 10.41 25.29 16.20
C GLY A 246 11.42 25.37 17.33
N LEU A 247 12.19 24.30 17.54
CA LEU A 247 13.31 24.28 18.49
C LEU A 247 14.38 25.30 18.10
N ILE A 248 14.65 25.41 16.80
CA ILE A 248 15.56 26.38 16.19
C ILE A 248 14.74 27.26 15.25
N ASN A 249 14.86 28.58 15.42
CA ASN A 249 14.17 29.57 14.59
C ASN A 249 14.80 29.61 13.18
N PHE A 250 14.24 28.83 12.27
CA PHE A 250 14.63 28.76 10.86
C PHE A 250 13.39 28.46 9.99
N PRO A 251 12.55 29.48 9.73
CA PRO A 251 11.26 29.27 9.05
C PRO A 251 11.38 28.95 7.54
N TYR A 252 12.57 29.10 6.95
CA TYR A 252 12.80 28.89 5.52
C TYR A 252 12.86 27.41 5.12
N LEU A 253 13.10 26.51 6.07
CA LEU A 253 13.11 25.06 5.84
C LEU A 253 12.44 24.35 7.01
N PRO A 254 11.10 24.38 7.09
CA PRO A 254 10.40 23.76 8.19
C PRO A 254 10.63 22.25 8.19
N THR A 255 11.25 21.77 9.27
CA THR A 255 11.72 20.38 9.42
C THR A 255 11.24 19.81 10.73
N GLU A 256 10.67 18.61 10.68
CA GLU A 256 10.22 17.84 11.84
C GLU A 256 10.98 16.53 11.93
N LEU A 257 11.57 16.27 13.09
CA LEU A 257 12.12 14.97 13.43
C LEU A 257 11.04 14.14 14.11
N ALA A 258 11.01 12.83 13.84
CA ALA A 258 10.09 11.92 14.51
C ALA A 258 10.80 10.64 14.92
N ALA A 259 10.62 10.22 16.17
CA ALA A 259 10.84 8.84 16.57
C ALA A 259 9.51 8.08 16.41
N PHE A 260 9.54 6.88 15.86
CA PHE A 260 8.32 6.13 15.57
C PHE A 260 8.39 4.68 16.03
N PHE A 261 7.21 4.11 16.28
CA PHE A 261 6.97 2.69 16.47
C PHE A 261 5.75 2.30 15.63
N ASP A 262 5.97 1.43 14.64
CA ASP A 262 4.94 0.92 13.74
C ASP A 262 4.65 -0.55 14.06
N GLY A 263 3.40 -0.96 13.88
CA GLY A 263 2.94 -2.32 14.01
C GLY A 263 1.86 -2.63 12.98
N GLY A 264 1.83 -3.86 12.49
CA GLY A 264 0.86 -4.27 11.49
C GLY A 264 0.60 -5.77 11.50
N VAL A 265 -0.59 -6.17 11.07
CA VAL A 265 -0.97 -7.58 10.90
C VAL A 265 -1.86 -7.70 9.66
N ALA A 266 -1.59 -8.71 8.84
CA ALA A 266 -2.36 -9.03 7.64
C ALA A 266 -2.78 -10.49 7.67
N TRP A 267 -4.01 -10.74 7.24
CA TRP A 267 -4.57 -12.07 7.26
C TRP A 267 -5.59 -12.29 6.14
N THR A 268 -5.88 -13.56 5.91
CA THR A 268 -6.92 -14.02 5.00
C THR A 268 -8.01 -14.73 5.80
N GLN A 269 -9.02 -15.25 5.13
CA GLN A 269 -10.11 -15.97 5.78
C GLN A 269 -9.59 -17.28 6.35
N ASP A 270 -8.74 -17.97 5.58
CA ASP A 270 -8.23 -19.30 5.90
C ASP A 270 -6.92 -19.27 6.70
N GLU A 271 -6.14 -18.19 6.61
CA GLU A 271 -4.87 -18.03 7.32
C GLU A 271 -4.97 -16.89 8.35
N GLN A 272 -5.44 -17.22 9.55
CA GLN A 272 -5.50 -16.29 10.68
C GLN A 272 -4.10 -16.02 11.27
N PRO A 273 -3.86 -14.83 11.86
CA PRO A 273 -2.58 -14.50 12.43
C PRO A 273 -2.40 -15.12 13.83
N GLU A 274 -1.21 -15.61 14.13
CA GLU A 274 -0.78 -15.99 15.49
C GLU A 274 -0.26 -14.72 16.18
N ILE A 275 -0.99 -14.21 17.17
CA ILE A 275 -0.60 -13.00 17.92
C ILE A 275 0.51 -13.36 18.91
N THR A 276 1.74 -13.43 18.40
CA THR A 276 2.95 -13.70 19.15
C THR A 276 4.06 -12.76 18.71
N TRP A 277 4.95 -12.41 19.63
CA TRP A 277 6.20 -11.73 19.29
C TRP A 277 7.28 -12.77 18.98
N LYS A 278 7.61 -12.92 17.70
CA LYS A 278 8.72 -13.76 17.22
C LYS A 278 9.46 -13.00 16.13
N GLU A 279 10.78 -13.13 16.08
CA GLU A 279 11.57 -12.53 14.99
C GLU A 279 11.49 -13.39 13.72
N ARG A 280 11.49 -14.72 13.89
CA ARG A 280 11.39 -15.72 12.82
C ARG A 280 10.16 -16.59 13.01
N SER A 281 9.40 -16.80 11.94
CA SER A 281 8.20 -17.64 11.94
C SER A 281 7.76 -17.96 10.51
N ASN A 282 7.37 -19.21 10.25
CA ASN A 282 6.70 -19.57 8.99
C ASN A 282 5.20 -19.23 9.01
N LYS A 283 4.67 -18.92 10.18
CA LYS A 283 3.27 -18.51 10.37
C LYS A 283 3.10 -17.00 10.18
N ARG A 284 1.88 -16.59 9.86
CA ARG A 284 1.45 -15.19 9.88
C ARG A 284 1.49 -14.65 11.30
N ILE A 285 2.46 -13.80 11.58
CA ILE A 285 2.60 -13.09 12.86
C ILE A 285 2.54 -11.58 12.61
N PRO A 286 2.15 -10.76 13.59
CA PRO A 286 2.26 -9.32 13.49
C PRO A 286 3.71 -8.89 13.26
N VAL A 287 3.88 -7.81 12.49
CA VAL A 287 5.16 -7.19 12.20
C VAL A 287 5.25 -5.84 12.88
N PHE A 288 6.44 -5.48 13.33
CA PHE A 288 6.72 -4.26 14.06
C PHE A 288 8.05 -3.65 13.61
N SER A 289 8.15 -2.33 13.70
CA SER A 289 9.42 -1.62 13.49
C SER A 289 9.49 -0.38 14.36
N THR A 290 10.71 0.09 14.61
CA THR A 290 10.98 1.38 15.25
C THR A 290 11.98 2.16 14.43
N GLY A 291 12.12 3.46 14.68
CA GLY A 291 13.14 4.23 14.01
C GLY A 291 13.04 5.73 14.17
N LEU A 292 13.82 6.43 13.35
CA LEU A 292 13.85 7.88 13.26
C LEU A 292 13.47 8.33 11.85
N ALA A 293 12.79 9.45 11.76
CA ALA A 293 12.41 10.08 10.50
C ALA A 293 12.66 11.59 10.54
N ALA A 294 12.92 12.17 9.38
CA ALA A 294 12.96 13.60 9.16
C ALA A 294 11.97 13.94 8.05
N ARG A 295 11.10 14.92 8.30
CA ARG A 295 10.10 15.43 7.37
C ARG A 295 10.40 16.87 7.03
N VAL A 296 10.35 17.19 5.75
CA VAL A 296 10.56 18.54 5.24
C VAL A 296 9.36 18.94 4.40
N ASN A 297 8.79 20.11 4.70
CA ASN A 297 7.75 20.68 3.85
C ASN A 297 8.41 21.39 2.65
N LEU A 298 8.27 20.79 1.47
CA LEU A 298 8.74 21.32 0.21
C LEU A 298 7.65 22.20 -0.40
N LEU A 299 7.93 23.51 -0.49
CA LEU A 299 7.12 24.50 -1.18
C LEU A 299 5.69 24.68 -0.63
N GLY A 300 5.39 24.16 0.57
CA GLY A 300 4.06 24.28 1.19
C GLY A 300 3.03 23.24 0.73
N TYR A 301 3.40 22.33 -0.19
CA TYR A 301 2.46 21.39 -0.82
C TYR A 301 2.87 19.92 -0.71
N ILE A 302 4.17 19.63 -0.59
CA ILE A 302 4.70 18.27 -0.61
C ILE A 302 5.53 18.03 0.64
N VAL A 303 5.23 16.99 1.41
CA VAL A 303 6.07 16.61 2.55
C VAL A 303 6.92 15.41 2.15
N GLY A 304 8.22 15.66 2.00
CA GLY A 304 9.22 14.60 1.82
C GLY A 304 9.63 14.05 3.18
N GLN A 305 9.64 12.73 3.32
CA GLN A 305 10.10 12.04 4.53
C GLN A 305 11.24 11.10 4.19
N VAL A 306 12.37 11.26 4.88
CA VAL A 306 13.43 10.25 4.97
C VAL A 306 13.31 9.57 6.32
N TYR A 307 13.53 8.26 6.38
CA TYR A 307 13.54 7.53 7.64
C TYR A 307 14.63 6.46 7.66
N TYR A 308 15.01 6.07 8.87
CA TYR A 308 15.79 4.87 9.17
C TYR A 308 14.93 3.97 10.08
N ALA A 309 14.61 2.77 9.63
CA ALA A 309 13.73 1.83 10.32
C ALA A 309 14.48 0.55 10.71
N ILE A 310 14.19 0.03 11.91
CA ILE A 310 14.68 -1.24 12.44
C ILE A 310 13.48 -2.19 12.50
N PRO A 311 13.34 -3.13 11.56
CA PRO A 311 12.23 -4.11 11.54
C PRO A 311 12.50 -5.31 12.44
N PHE A 312 11.64 -5.55 13.44
CA PHE A 312 11.86 -6.62 14.42
C PHE A 312 11.61 -8.04 13.89
N GLN A 313 10.75 -8.20 12.88
CA GLN A 313 10.42 -9.51 12.27
C GLN A 313 11.31 -9.83 11.07
N ARG A 314 12.47 -9.16 10.97
CA ARG A 314 13.46 -9.28 9.90
C ARG A 314 14.87 -9.22 10.50
N PRO A 315 15.30 -10.24 11.26
CA PRO A 315 16.55 -10.23 12.01
C PRO A 315 17.82 -10.15 11.13
N GLU A 316 17.72 -10.38 9.82
CA GLU A 316 18.80 -10.14 8.86
C GLU A 316 19.08 -8.66 8.57
N LYS A 317 18.19 -7.76 8.99
CA LYS A 317 18.28 -6.32 8.70
C LYS A 317 18.52 -5.53 9.98
N ASP A 318 19.74 -5.06 10.17
CA ASP A 318 20.09 -4.16 11.28
C ASP A 318 19.36 -2.81 11.21
N GLY A 319 19.05 -2.37 9.99
CA GLY A 319 18.17 -1.24 9.74
C GLY A 319 18.18 -0.82 8.26
N LEU A 320 17.18 -0.03 7.88
CA LEU A 320 16.87 0.28 6.49
C LEU A 320 16.55 1.76 6.34
N PHE A 321 17.19 2.41 5.36
CA PHE A 321 16.78 3.73 4.93
C PHE A 321 15.61 3.65 3.96
N GLY A 322 14.69 4.58 4.06
CA GLY A 322 13.62 4.74 3.08
C GLY A 322 13.26 6.20 2.87
N PHE A 323 12.60 6.44 1.74
CA PHE A 323 12.13 7.75 1.34
C PHE A 323 10.70 7.64 0.83
N VAL A 324 9.84 8.56 1.27
CA VAL A 324 8.44 8.60 0.86
C VAL A 324 7.96 10.04 0.72
N PHE A 325 7.20 10.30 -0.35
CA PHE A 325 6.36 11.49 -0.44
C PHE A 325 5.01 11.16 0.18
N ALA A 326 4.69 11.84 1.29
CA ALA A 326 3.37 11.75 1.88
C ALA A 326 2.56 12.98 1.46
N ALA A 327 1.45 12.77 0.77
CA ALA A 327 0.46 13.83 0.56
C ALA A 327 -0.24 14.08 1.91
N GLY A 328 0.10 15.20 2.57
CA GLY A 328 -0.58 15.74 3.76
C GLY A 328 -1.00 14.71 4.83
N TRP A 329 -0.17 14.53 5.86
CA TRP A 329 -0.41 13.62 6.99
C TRP A 329 -1.72 13.84 7.74
#